data_AF-A0A963B0S8-F1
#
_entry.id   AF-A0A963B0S8-F1
#
_cell.length_a   1.000
_cell.length_b   1.000
_cell.length_c   1.000
_cell.angle_alpha   90.00
_cell.angle_beta   90.00
_cell.angle_gamma   90.00
#
_symmetry.space_group_name_H-M   'P 1'
#
loop_
_entity.id
_entity.type
_entity.pdbx_description
1 polymer ?
#
loop_
_entity_poly.entity_id
_entity_poly.type
_entity_poly.pdbx_seq_one_letter_code
_entity_poly.pdbx_strand_id
1 'polypeptide(L)' 'MQSATVGFVSLGCPKNLVDSERILTQLRAEGYRIAASYEAA' A
#
# COMPACT_ATOMS: atom_id res chain seq x y z
N MET A 1 -15.61 -7.25 -10.08
CA MET A 1 -15.33 -5.98 -9.37
C MET A 1 -13.97 -5.49 -9.83
N GLN A 2 -13.88 -4.28 -10.34
CA GLN A 2 -12.61 -3.71 -10.78
C GLN A 2 -11.80 -3.36 -9.53
N SER A 3 -10.64 -4.00 -9.34
CA SER A 3 -9.78 -3.71 -8.20
C SER A 3 -9.23 -2.30 -8.34
N ALA A 4 -9.58 -1.44 -7.37
CA ALA A 4 -9.05 -0.09 -7.28
C ALA A 4 -7.53 -0.14 -7.12
N THR A 5 -6.85 0.82 -7.73
CA THR A 5 -5.40 1.02 -7.53
C THR A 5 -5.22 1.91 -6.30
N VAL A 6 -4.27 1.57 -5.43
CA VAL A 6 -3.98 2.30 -4.20
C VAL A 6 -2.51 2.71 -4.19
N GLY A 7 -2.27 4.01 -4.00
CA GLY A 7 -0.96 4.54 -3.61
C GLY A 7 -0.77 4.46 -2.10
N PHE A 8 0.43 4.10 -1.66
CA PHE A 8 0.78 4.02 -0.24
C PHE A 8 2.01 4.88 0.04
N VAL A 9 1.89 5.81 0.99
CA VAL A 9 2.99 6.65 1.47
C VAL A 9 3.11 6.46 2.97
N SER A 10 4.27 5.96 3.42
CA SER A 10 4.58 5.88 4.86
C SER A 10 5.21 7.21 5.30
N LEU A 11 4.57 7.88 6.25
CA LEU A 11 5.09 9.11 6.85
C LEU A 11 5.60 8.77 8.25
N GLY A 12 6.91 8.92 8.50
CA GLY A 12 7.49 8.71 9.83
C GLY A 12 8.91 8.16 9.84
N CYS A 13 9.36 7.80 11.03
CA CYS A 13 10.66 7.17 11.27
C CYS A 13 10.56 5.62 11.14
N PRO A 14 11.68 4.87 11.13
CA PRO A 14 11.68 3.42 10.85
C PRO A 14 10.76 2.55 11.72
N LYS A 15 10.27 3.08 12.85
CA LYS A 15 9.26 2.42 13.69
C LYS A 15 7.95 2.10 12.95
N ASN A 16 7.61 2.80 11.87
CA ASN A 16 6.38 2.57 11.11
C ASN A 16 6.54 1.49 10.00
N LEU A 17 7.71 0.88 9.87
CA LEU A 17 8.00 -0.07 8.79
C LEU A 17 7.13 -1.33 8.89
N VAL A 18 7.07 -1.92 10.09
CA VAL A 18 6.32 -3.15 10.33
C VAL A 18 4.83 -2.95 10.10
N ASP A 19 4.28 -1.81 10.51
CA ASP A 19 2.87 -1.47 10.28
C ASP A 19 2.60 -1.26 8.78
N SER A 20 3.53 -0.60 8.08
CA SER A 20 3.44 -0.38 6.63
C SER A 20 3.42 -1.70 5.85
N GLU A 21 4.26 -2.67 6.22
CA GLU A 21 4.29 -4.00 5.62
C GLU A 21 2.99 -4.79 5.86
N ARG A 22 2.43 -4.68 7.07
CA ARG A 22 1.14 -5.30 7.42
C ARG A 22 0.00 -4.72 6.58
N ILE A 23 -0.07 -3.40 6.46
CA ILE A 23 -1.10 -2.71 5.65
C ILE A 23 -1.01 -3.14 4.19
N LEU A 24 0.20 -3.12 3.60
CA LEU A 24 0.40 -3.53 2.20
C LEU A 24 0.03 -5.00 1.95
N THR A 25 0.28 -5.88 2.92
CA THR A 25 -0.08 -7.30 2.82
C THR A 25 -1.59 -7.47 2.83
N GLN A 26 -2.30 -6.77 3.72
CA GLN A 26 -3.76 -6.82 3.81
C GLN A 26 -4.43 -6.29 2.53
N LEU A 27 -3.98 -5.14 2.01
CA LEU A 27 -4.51 -4.58 0.76
C LEU A 27 -4.36 -5.53 -0.42
N ARG A 28 -3.23 -6.25 -0.52
CA ARG A 28 -3.06 -7.29 -1.56
C ARG A 28 -3.99 -8.47 -1.36
N ALA A 29 -4.20 -8.93 -0.12
CA ALA A 29 -5.11 -10.03 0.20
C ALA A 29 -6.57 -9.69 -0.14
N GLU A 30 -6.97 -8.42 0.03
CA GLU A 30 -8.27 -7.89 -0.36
C GLU A 30 -8.42 -7.68 -1.88
N GLY A 31 -7.35 -7.87 -2.65
CA GLY A 31 -7.35 -7.80 -4.11
C GLY A 31 -7.07 -6.41 -4.69
N TYR A 32 -6.63 -5.45 -3.88
CA TYR A 32 -6.21 -4.13 -4.37
C TYR A 32 -4.90 -4.22 -5.16
N ARG A 33 -4.79 -3.40 -6.22
CA ARG A 33 -3.52 -3.22 -6.93
C ARG A 33 -2.74 -2.10 -6.28
N ILE A 34 -1.47 -2.34 -5.98
CA ILE A 34 -0.59 -1.30 -5.44
C ILE A 34 0.08 -0.57 -6.60
N ALA A 35 0.01 0.75 -6.58
CA ALA A 35 0.68 1.59 -7.57
C ALA A 35 2.19 1.39 -7.54
N ALA A 36 2.83 1.31 -8.71
CA ALA A 36 4.28 1.10 -8.82
C ALA A 36 5.09 2.37 -8.50
N SER A 37 4.45 3.54 -8.55
CA SER A 37 5.02 4.84 -8.26
C SER A 37 3.92 5.78 -7.76
N TYR A 38 4.31 6.92 -7.18
CA TYR A 38 3.36 7.92 -6.69
C TYR A 38 2.55 8.53 -7.84
N GLU A 39 3.17 8.71 -9.01
CA GLU A 39 2.57 9.26 -10.22
C GLU A 39 1.54 8.30 -10.86
N ALA A 40 1.64 7.01 -10.56
CA ALA A 40 0.77 5.96 -11.06
C ALA A 40 -0.32 5.54 -10.06
N ALA A 41 -0.43 6.26 -8.93
CA ALA A 41 -1.37 5.97 -7.85
C ALA A 41 -2.79 6.49 -8.11
#